data_AF-A0A924GY72-F1
#
_entry.id   AF-A0A924GY72-F1
#
_cell.length_a   1.000
_cell.length_b   1.000
_cell.length_c   1.000
_cell.angle_alpha   90.00
_cell.angle_beta   90.00
_cell.angle_gamma   90.00
#
_symmetry.space_group_name_H-M   'P 1'
#
loop_
_entity.id
_entity.type
_entity.pdbx_description
1 polymer ?
#
loop_
_entity_poly.entity_id
_entity_poly.type
_entity_poly.pdbx_seq_one_letter_code
_entity_poly.pdbx_strand_id
1 'polypeptide(L)'
;MTTISLLQLGNAVLRVERMSFHERELLADEIHAAQPGLFYSVLTLQHFGATLQEMEVVLNLLFVFYSAMKMSGTVWPVISEDVQELSLKRINARARFIEGLTPLQQEQATVGFIADHTQTQLLAYAFGKLTEHELNTVKTEAEKMIVLVALNLFECIALTAPMKTKGPKR
;
A
#
# COMPACT_ATOMS: atom_id res chain seq x y z
N MET A 1 4.59 4.54 16.96
CA MET A 1 4.88 4.78 15.53
C MET A 1 3.82 5.72 14.98
N THR A 2 4.11 6.43 13.90
CA THR A 2 3.16 7.34 13.23
C THR A 2 2.15 6.50 12.47
N THR A 3 0.88 6.63 12.84
CA THR A 3 -0.23 5.99 12.13
C THR A 3 -0.89 7.04 11.25
N ILE A 4 -1.11 6.71 9.97
CA ILE A 4 -1.88 7.56 9.07
C ILE A 4 -3.33 7.45 9.51
N SER A 5 -3.94 8.53 10.00
CA SER A 5 -5.30 8.48 10.51
C SER A 5 -6.32 8.24 9.39
N LEU A 6 -7.51 7.76 9.73
CA LEU A 6 -8.62 7.63 8.77
C LEU A 6 -8.96 8.97 8.10
N LEU A 7 -8.87 10.08 8.84
CA LEU A 7 -9.07 11.42 8.31
C LEU A 7 -7.98 11.80 7.29
N GLN A 8 -6.71 11.48 7.55
CA GLN A 8 -5.60 11.72 6.62
C GLN A 8 -5.77 10.89 5.34
N LEU A 9 -6.16 9.62 5.47
CA LEU A 9 -6.46 8.77 4.33
C LEU A 9 -7.65 9.31 3.52
N GLY A 10 -8.76 9.65 4.16
CA GLY A 10 -9.94 10.20 3.49
C GLY A 10 -9.65 11.51 2.75
N ASN A 11 -8.88 12.40 3.36
CA ASN A 11 -8.44 13.64 2.71
C ASN A 11 -7.50 13.37 1.53
N ALA A 12 -6.61 12.38 1.64
CA ALA A 12 -5.73 11.98 0.53
C ALA A 12 -6.52 11.39 -0.65
N VAL A 13 -7.53 10.56 -0.37
CA VAL A 13 -8.46 10.04 -1.39
C VAL A 13 -9.16 11.18 -2.12
N LEU A 14 -9.84 12.06 -1.38
CA LEU A 14 -10.55 13.21 -1.97
C LEU A 14 -9.63 14.13 -2.78
N ARG A 15 -8.38 14.30 -2.33
CA ARG A 15 -7.37 15.08 -3.06
C ARG A 15 -7.05 14.43 -4.40
N VAL A 16 -6.70 13.15 -4.42
CA VAL A 16 -6.29 12.42 -5.64
C VAL A 16 -7.45 12.26 -6.62
N GLU A 17 -8.68 12.08 -6.13
CA GLU A 17 -9.89 12.03 -6.98
C GLU A 17 -10.18 13.36 -7.69
N ARG A 18 -9.79 14.48 -7.09
CA ARG A 18 -10.00 15.82 -7.65
C ARG A 18 -8.85 16.31 -8.53
N MET A 19 -7.74 15.57 -8.59
CA MET A 19 -6.60 15.96 -9.40
C MET A 19 -6.91 15.83 -10.89
N SER A 20 -6.51 16.85 -11.64
CA SER A 20 -6.36 16.78 -13.08
C SER A 20 -5.23 15.81 -13.48
N PHE A 21 -5.20 15.46 -14.77
CA PHE A 21 -4.11 14.65 -15.32
C PHE A 21 -2.73 15.28 -15.07
N HIS A 22 -2.60 16.59 -15.28
CA HIS A 22 -1.33 17.30 -15.06
C HIS A 22 -0.91 17.28 -13.58
N GLU A 23 -1.84 17.41 -12.64
CA GLU A 23 -1.52 17.30 -11.21
C GLU A 23 -1.09 15.88 -10.81
N ARG A 24 -1.66 14.85 -11.46
CA ARG A 24 -1.24 13.45 -11.27
C ARG A 24 0.16 13.19 -11.85
N GLU A 25 0.49 13.78 -12.99
CA GLU A 25 1.83 13.74 -13.58
C GLU A 25 2.86 14.36 -12.64
N LEU A 26 2.60 15.56 -12.12
CA LEU A 26 3.46 16.22 -11.13
C LEU A 26 3.59 15.39 -9.84
N LEU A 27 2.51 14.74 -9.40
CA LEU A 27 2.56 13.85 -8.25
C LEU A 27 3.42 12.60 -8.53
N ALA A 28 3.35 12.05 -9.75
CA ALA A 28 4.18 10.92 -10.15
C ALA A 28 5.67 11.31 -10.14
N ASP A 29 6.03 12.48 -10.67
CA ASP A 29 7.40 13.01 -10.62
C ASP A 29 7.88 13.19 -9.18
N GLU A 30 7.01 13.72 -8.31
CA GLU A 30 7.33 13.89 -6.89
C GLU A 30 7.58 12.53 -6.21
N ILE A 31 6.73 11.54 -6.48
CA ILE A 31 6.88 10.19 -5.92
C ILE A 31 8.13 9.51 -6.47
N HIS A 32 8.44 9.68 -7.76
CA HIS A 32 9.67 9.18 -8.34
C HIS A 32 10.91 9.76 -7.64
N ALA A 33 10.92 11.05 -7.35
CA ALA A 33 12.01 11.71 -6.65
C ALA A 33 12.12 11.28 -5.16
N ALA A 34 10.99 11.13 -4.47
CA ALA A 34 10.95 10.91 -3.02
C ALA A 34 10.90 9.42 -2.61
N GLN A 35 10.30 8.57 -3.42
CA GLN A 35 10.05 7.14 -3.18
C GLN A 35 10.21 6.32 -4.46
N PRO A 36 11.39 6.37 -5.12
CA PRO A 36 11.61 5.73 -6.43
C PRO A 36 11.29 4.24 -6.41
N GLY A 37 11.67 3.51 -5.35
CA GLY A 37 11.43 2.08 -5.23
C GLY A 37 9.94 1.72 -5.26
N LEU A 38 9.09 2.50 -4.58
CA LEU A 38 7.63 2.30 -4.64
C LEU A 38 7.09 2.56 -6.04
N PHE A 39 7.54 3.63 -6.70
CA PHE A 39 7.10 3.97 -8.05
C PHE A 39 7.49 2.88 -9.06
N TYR A 40 8.76 2.47 -9.06
CA TYR A 40 9.25 1.41 -9.93
C TYR A 40 8.53 0.08 -9.71
N SER A 41 8.17 -0.27 -8.48
CA SER A 41 7.40 -1.49 -8.20
C SER A 41 6.03 -1.54 -8.90
N VAL A 42 5.43 -0.37 -9.17
CA VAL A 42 4.19 -0.29 -9.95
C VAL A 42 4.50 -0.43 -11.45
N LEU A 43 5.54 0.23 -11.94
CA LEU A 43 5.91 0.18 -13.35
C LEU A 43 6.35 -1.23 -13.80
N THR A 44 6.97 -2.01 -12.91
CA THR A 44 7.40 -3.37 -13.24
C THR A 44 6.23 -4.32 -13.49
N LEU A 45 5.00 -4.01 -13.06
CA LEU A 45 3.80 -4.81 -13.32
C LEU A 45 3.58 -5.06 -14.81
N GLN A 46 3.96 -4.13 -15.68
CA GLN A 46 3.85 -4.29 -17.13
C GLN A 46 4.66 -5.50 -17.64
N HIS A 47 5.81 -5.80 -17.02
CA HIS A 47 6.66 -6.95 -17.38
C HIS A 47 6.00 -8.29 -17.02
N PHE A 48 5.02 -8.28 -16.14
CA PHE A 48 4.21 -9.45 -15.77
C PHE A 48 2.90 -9.53 -16.55
N GLY A 49 2.70 -8.66 -17.55
CA GLY A 49 1.53 -8.66 -18.42
C GLY A 49 0.34 -7.84 -17.90
N ALA A 50 0.51 -7.03 -16.85
CA ALA A 50 -0.53 -6.11 -16.41
C ALA A 50 -0.86 -5.07 -17.50
N THR A 51 -2.15 -4.84 -17.72
CA THR A 51 -2.63 -3.79 -18.60
C THR A 51 -2.43 -2.41 -17.96
N LEU A 52 -2.44 -1.35 -18.78
CA LEU A 52 -2.36 0.02 -18.26
C LEU A 52 -3.52 0.35 -17.30
N GLN A 53 -4.70 -0.19 -17.54
CA GLN A 53 -5.87 0.00 -16.67
C GLN A 53 -5.66 -0.63 -15.29
N GLU A 54 -5.10 -1.84 -15.23
CA GLU A 54 -4.80 -2.50 -13.96
C GLU A 54 -3.65 -1.82 -13.23
N MET A 55 -2.62 -1.38 -13.96
CA MET A 55 -1.53 -0.59 -13.39
C MET A 55 -2.06 0.73 -12.82
N GLU A 56 -3.03 1.37 -13.46
CA GLU A 56 -3.65 2.60 -12.97
C GLU A 56 -4.32 2.41 -11.60
N VAL A 57 -4.89 1.23 -11.31
CA VAL A 57 -5.45 0.92 -9.99
C VAL A 57 -4.36 0.99 -8.92
N VAL A 58 -3.22 0.34 -9.15
CA VAL A 58 -2.09 0.32 -8.20
C VAL A 58 -1.40 1.69 -8.12
N LEU A 59 -1.31 2.40 -9.24
CA LEU A 59 -0.76 3.76 -9.27
C LEU A 59 -1.63 4.74 -8.45
N ASN A 60 -2.95 4.63 -8.55
CA ASN A 60 -3.87 5.41 -7.72
C ASN A 60 -3.73 5.07 -6.24
N LEU A 61 -3.52 3.80 -5.87
CA LEU A 61 -3.19 3.42 -4.49
C LEU A 61 -1.91 4.12 -4.01
N LEU A 62 -0.86 4.09 -4.82
CA LEU A 62 0.41 4.78 -4.51
C LEU A 62 0.22 6.29 -4.33
N PHE A 63 -0.56 6.94 -5.19
CA PHE A 63 -0.86 8.37 -5.08
C PHE A 63 -1.59 8.72 -3.79
N VAL A 64 -2.58 7.92 -3.40
CA VAL A 64 -3.34 8.11 -2.16
C VAL A 64 -2.45 7.88 -0.95
N PHE A 65 -1.69 6.79 -0.92
CA PHE A 65 -0.80 6.46 0.19
C PHE A 65 0.29 7.51 0.39
N TYR A 66 0.93 7.94 -0.69
CA TYR A 66 1.94 8.98 -0.63
C TYR A 66 1.35 10.34 -0.21
N SER A 67 0.16 10.70 -0.72
CA SER A 67 -0.55 11.90 -0.27
C SER A 67 -0.88 11.84 1.22
N ALA A 68 -1.29 10.68 1.73
CA ALA A 68 -1.58 10.48 3.14
C ALA A 68 -0.31 10.53 4.02
N MET A 69 0.81 9.98 3.52
CA MET A 69 2.14 10.13 4.14
C MET A 69 2.53 11.61 4.25
N LYS A 70 2.31 12.41 3.19
CA LYS A 70 2.58 13.87 3.25
C LYS A 70 1.68 14.58 4.25
N MET A 71 0.39 14.24 4.27
CA MET A 71 -0.58 14.81 5.21
C MET A 71 -0.34 14.41 6.67
N SER A 72 0.47 13.38 6.94
CA SER A 72 0.84 13.03 8.31
C SER A 72 1.75 14.06 8.98
N GLY A 73 2.36 14.96 8.19
CA GLY A 73 3.26 16.00 8.69
C GLY A 73 4.57 15.44 9.26
N THR A 74 4.88 14.18 8.99
CA THR A 74 6.12 13.52 9.43
C THR A 74 7.04 13.28 8.24
N VAL A 75 8.35 13.34 8.48
CA VAL A 75 9.33 12.93 7.47
C VAL A 75 9.35 11.40 7.40
N TRP A 76 9.01 10.87 6.24
CA TRP A 76 9.06 9.43 5.96
C TRP A 76 10.42 9.08 5.33
N PRO A 77 11.08 7.99 5.76
CA PRO A 77 12.30 7.54 5.10
C PRO A 77 11.99 7.06 3.69
N VAL A 78 13.00 7.06 2.82
CA VAL A 78 12.92 6.39 1.52
C VAL A 78 12.78 4.89 1.75
N ILE A 79 11.77 4.28 1.14
CA ILE A 79 11.55 2.84 1.19
C ILE A 79 12.53 2.18 0.22
N SER A 80 13.48 1.41 0.78
CA SER A 80 14.50 0.68 0.03
C SER A 80 13.97 -0.66 -0.50
N GLU A 81 14.71 -1.25 -1.44
CA GLU A 81 14.45 -2.61 -1.94
C GLU A 81 14.49 -3.65 -0.79
N ASP A 82 15.39 -3.51 0.18
CA ASP A 82 15.43 -4.38 1.36
C ASP A 82 14.12 -4.34 2.17
N VAL A 83 13.52 -3.15 2.29
CA VAL A 83 12.20 -3.00 2.95
C VAL A 83 11.12 -3.66 2.11
N GLN A 84 11.14 -3.49 0.78
CA GLN A 84 10.20 -4.16 -0.12
C GLN A 84 10.32 -5.68 -0.06
N GLU A 85 11.54 -6.22 -0.03
CA GLU A 85 11.79 -7.65 0.12
C GLU A 85 11.30 -8.17 1.48
N LEU A 86 11.59 -7.44 2.55
CA LEU A 86 11.12 -7.80 3.89
C LEU A 86 9.58 -7.78 3.98
N SER A 87 8.94 -6.78 3.39
CA SER A 87 7.48 -6.69 3.26
C SER A 87 6.91 -7.89 2.50
N LEU A 88 7.49 -8.26 1.34
CA LEU A 88 7.07 -9.45 0.59
C LEU A 88 7.26 -10.74 1.39
N LYS A 89 8.38 -10.89 2.11
CA LYS A 89 8.62 -12.05 3.00
C LYS A 89 7.52 -12.17 4.06
N ARG A 90 7.11 -11.06 4.67
CA ARG A 90 6.00 -11.02 5.65
C ARG A 90 4.66 -11.39 5.03
N ILE A 91 4.34 -10.83 3.86
CA ILE A 91 3.12 -11.16 3.11
C ILE A 91 3.08 -12.66 2.76
N ASN A 92 4.17 -13.20 2.21
CA ASN A 92 4.27 -14.61 1.85
C ASN A 92 4.19 -15.54 3.06
N ALA A 93 4.83 -15.19 4.18
CA ALA A 93 4.73 -15.96 5.41
C ALA A 93 3.28 -16.05 5.91
N ARG A 94 2.51 -14.94 5.81
CA ARG A 94 1.09 -14.90 6.18
C ARG A 94 0.24 -15.73 5.23
N ALA A 95 0.45 -15.63 3.92
CA ALA A 95 -0.28 -16.44 2.94
C ALA A 95 -0.09 -17.94 3.22
N ARG A 96 1.16 -18.38 3.41
CA ARG A 96 1.48 -19.78 3.75
C ARG A 96 0.89 -20.24 5.08
N PHE A 97 0.84 -19.35 6.06
CA PHE A 97 0.21 -19.66 7.35
C PHE A 97 -1.29 -19.94 7.18
N ILE A 98 -1.98 -19.16 6.34
CA ILE A 98 -3.44 -19.27 6.12
C ILE A 98 -3.80 -20.47 5.22
N GLU A 99 -2.96 -20.83 4.24
CA GLU A 99 -3.19 -21.98 3.34
C GLU A 99 -3.43 -23.32 4.07
N GLY A 100 -2.80 -23.52 5.23
CA GLY A 100 -2.94 -24.75 6.03
C GLY A 100 -4.12 -24.79 6.99
N LEU A 101 -4.95 -23.73 7.04
CA LEU A 101 -6.01 -23.56 8.02
C LEU A 101 -7.40 -23.94 7.48
N THR A 102 -8.32 -24.33 8.37
CA THR A 102 -9.74 -24.47 8.03
C THR A 102 -10.38 -23.10 7.76
N PRO A 103 -11.49 -22.99 7.01
CA PRO A 103 -12.11 -21.70 6.69
C PRO A 103 -12.39 -20.80 7.91
N LEU A 104 -12.85 -21.40 9.03
CA LEU A 104 -13.08 -20.66 10.27
C LEU A 104 -11.77 -20.12 10.88
N GLN A 105 -10.70 -20.90 10.82
CA GLN A 105 -9.37 -20.48 11.29
C GLN A 105 -8.74 -19.44 10.36
N GLN A 106 -8.99 -19.51 9.05
CA GLN A 106 -8.55 -18.50 8.09
C GLN A 106 -9.22 -17.14 8.38
N GLU A 107 -10.54 -17.15 8.63
CA GLU A 107 -11.27 -15.94 9.03
C GLU A 107 -10.72 -15.37 10.33
N GLN A 108 -10.53 -16.21 11.36
CA GLN A 108 -9.97 -15.78 12.64
C GLN A 108 -8.54 -15.24 12.51
N ALA A 109 -7.68 -15.89 11.73
CA ALA A 109 -6.32 -15.44 11.47
C ALA A 109 -6.30 -14.08 10.73
N THR A 110 -7.22 -13.91 9.77
CA THR A 110 -7.37 -12.66 9.02
C THR A 110 -7.85 -11.52 9.93
N VAL A 111 -8.87 -11.77 10.76
CA VAL A 111 -9.40 -10.78 11.71
C VAL A 111 -8.34 -10.38 12.74
N GLY A 112 -7.63 -11.36 13.32
CA GLY A 112 -6.55 -11.09 14.27
C GLY A 112 -5.43 -10.25 13.64
N PHE A 113 -5.03 -10.59 12.42
CA PHE A 113 -4.02 -9.84 11.69
C PHE A 113 -4.43 -8.39 11.42
N ILE A 114 -5.67 -8.17 10.98
CA ILE A 114 -6.23 -6.84 10.71
C ILE A 114 -6.27 -5.99 12.00
N ALA A 115 -6.63 -6.60 13.13
CA ALA A 115 -6.72 -5.93 14.42
C ALA A 115 -5.36 -5.48 14.96
N ASP A 116 -4.31 -6.27 14.73
CA ASP A 116 -2.95 -5.98 15.22
C ASP A 116 -2.15 -5.06 14.28
N HIS A 117 -2.68 -4.75 13.09
CA HIS A 117 -1.97 -3.96 12.10
C HIS A 117 -1.96 -2.46 12.42
N THR A 118 -0.79 -1.82 12.38
CA THR A 118 -0.63 -0.39 12.73
C THR A 118 -1.26 0.57 11.72
N GLN A 119 -1.64 0.08 10.53
CA GLN A 119 -2.21 0.84 9.41
C GLN A 119 -3.45 0.16 8.80
N THR A 120 -4.35 -0.38 9.63
CA THR A 120 -5.54 -1.12 9.18
C THR A 120 -6.37 -0.39 8.12
N GLN A 121 -6.50 0.94 8.23
CA GLN A 121 -7.21 1.75 7.23
C GLN A 121 -6.58 1.72 5.83
N LEU A 122 -5.26 1.69 5.70
CA LEU A 122 -4.60 1.60 4.38
C LEU A 122 -4.85 0.23 3.74
N LEU A 123 -4.76 -0.82 4.57
CA LEU A 123 -5.01 -2.20 4.15
C LEU A 123 -6.45 -2.36 3.66
N ALA A 124 -7.42 -1.89 4.45
CA ALA A 124 -8.84 -1.94 4.09
C ALA A 124 -9.12 -1.18 2.78
N TYR A 125 -8.50 0.00 2.60
CA TYR A 125 -8.64 0.77 1.37
C TYR A 125 -8.07 0.04 0.14
N ALA A 126 -6.86 -0.54 0.26
CA ALA A 126 -6.25 -1.32 -0.83
C ALA A 126 -7.14 -2.50 -1.24
N PHE A 127 -7.61 -3.29 -0.27
CA PHE A 127 -8.51 -4.42 -0.55
C PHE A 127 -9.84 -3.98 -1.16
N GLY A 128 -10.40 -2.85 -0.71
CA GLY A 128 -11.58 -2.25 -1.32
C GLY A 128 -11.36 -1.96 -2.80
N LYS A 129 -10.27 -1.27 -3.16
CA LYS A 129 -9.93 -0.97 -4.55
C LYS A 129 -9.63 -2.21 -5.40
N LEU A 130 -8.90 -3.18 -4.87
CA LEU A 130 -8.68 -4.43 -5.61
C LEU A 130 -9.99 -5.19 -5.87
N THR A 131 -10.92 -5.16 -4.91
CA THR A 131 -12.24 -5.81 -5.06
C THR A 131 -13.13 -5.06 -6.05
N GLU A 132 -13.18 -3.73 -5.99
CA GLU A 132 -13.93 -2.88 -6.94
C GLU A 132 -13.53 -3.12 -8.41
N HIS A 133 -12.28 -3.53 -8.63
CA HIS A 133 -11.72 -3.81 -9.96
C HIS A 133 -11.60 -5.31 -10.27
N GLU A 134 -12.21 -6.20 -9.48
CA GLU A 134 -12.18 -7.67 -9.65
C GLU A 134 -10.79 -8.34 -9.57
N LEU A 135 -9.79 -7.63 -9.04
CA LEU A 135 -8.38 -8.06 -8.94
C LEU A 135 -8.11 -8.92 -7.70
N ASN A 136 -9.11 -9.21 -6.88
CA ASN A 136 -8.98 -9.99 -5.65
C ASN A 136 -9.12 -11.52 -5.85
N THR A 137 -9.57 -11.97 -7.02
CA THR A 137 -9.79 -13.41 -7.30
C THR A 137 -8.58 -14.12 -7.91
N VAL A 138 -7.54 -13.38 -8.30
CA VAL A 138 -6.25 -13.85 -8.84
C VAL A 138 -6.38 -15.03 -9.80
N LYS A 139 -6.65 -14.73 -11.07
CA LYS A 139 -6.81 -15.69 -12.17
C LYS A 139 -5.56 -15.80 -13.05
N THR A 140 -4.72 -14.77 -13.04
CA THR A 140 -3.54 -14.66 -13.90
C THR A 140 -2.29 -14.31 -13.09
N GLU A 141 -1.10 -14.56 -13.65
CA GLU A 141 0.16 -14.14 -13.02
C GLU A 141 0.24 -12.61 -12.92
N ALA A 142 -0.32 -11.88 -13.88
CA ALA A 142 -0.43 -10.41 -13.82
C ALA A 142 -1.25 -9.97 -12.60
N GLU A 143 -2.45 -10.52 -12.41
CA GLU A 143 -3.32 -10.23 -11.26
C GLU A 143 -2.64 -10.59 -9.93
N LYS A 144 -1.94 -11.72 -9.87
CA LYS A 144 -1.16 -12.11 -8.68
C LYS A 144 -0.10 -11.05 -8.35
N MET A 145 0.64 -10.59 -9.37
CA MET A 145 1.68 -9.58 -9.18
C MET A 145 1.08 -8.23 -8.79
N ILE A 146 -0.07 -7.85 -9.35
CA ILE A 146 -0.83 -6.66 -8.95
C ILE A 146 -1.19 -6.72 -7.46
N VAL A 147 -1.77 -7.82 -7.00
CA VAL A 147 -2.13 -7.99 -5.58
C VAL A 147 -0.88 -7.92 -4.71
N LEU A 148 0.20 -8.61 -5.08
CA LEU A 148 1.44 -8.58 -4.31
C LEU A 148 2.06 -7.18 -4.22
N VAL A 149 2.10 -6.42 -5.31
CA VAL A 149 2.61 -5.04 -5.30
C VAL A 149 1.71 -4.14 -4.46
N ALA A 150 0.39 -4.19 -4.63
CA ALA A 150 -0.55 -3.41 -3.84
C ALA A 150 -0.41 -3.69 -2.33
N LEU A 151 -0.26 -4.96 -1.95
CA LEU A 151 0.00 -5.36 -0.57
C LEU A 151 1.40 -4.90 -0.10
N ASN A 152 2.40 -4.96 -0.98
CA ASN A 152 3.74 -4.50 -0.64
C ASN A 152 3.80 -2.99 -0.33
N LEU A 153 3.05 -2.17 -1.08
CA LEU A 153 2.99 -0.72 -0.85
C LEU A 153 2.57 -0.39 0.59
N PHE A 154 1.48 -0.99 1.09
CA PHE A 154 1.02 -0.69 2.45
C PHE A 154 1.97 -1.27 3.52
N GLU A 155 2.48 -2.50 3.33
CA GLU A 155 3.33 -3.16 4.33
C GLU A 155 4.65 -2.39 4.49
N CYS A 156 5.22 -1.88 3.38
CA CYS A 156 6.40 -1.03 3.42
C CYS A 156 6.16 0.23 4.27
N ILE A 157 5.05 0.93 4.01
CA ILE A 157 4.66 2.13 4.77
C ILE A 157 4.46 1.78 6.25
N ALA A 158 3.80 0.66 6.56
CA ALA A 158 3.61 0.24 7.94
C ALA A 158 4.94 -0.08 8.66
N LEU A 159 5.89 -0.71 7.96
CA LEU A 159 7.23 -1.02 8.47
C LEU A 159 8.08 0.21 8.71
N THR A 160 8.01 1.20 7.82
CA THR A 160 8.87 2.40 7.86
C THR A 160 8.23 3.59 8.57
N ALA A 161 7.04 3.40 9.15
CA ALA A 161 6.32 4.43 9.89
C ALA A 161 7.22 5.08 10.95
N PRO A 162 7.47 6.40 10.87
CA PRO A 162 8.35 7.10 11.80
C PRO A 162 7.94 6.90 13.26
N MET A 163 8.90 6.91 14.20
CA MET A 163 8.53 6.92 15.62
C MET A 163 7.92 8.28 15.98
N LYS A 164 6.82 8.29 16.76
CA LYS A 164 6.30 9.53 17.35
C LYS A 164 7.36 10.03 18.34
N THR A 165 8.12 11.05 17.99
CA THR A 165 8.98 11.74 18.94
C THR A 165 8.09 12.39 19.99
N LYS A 166 8.17 11.96 21.25
CA LYS A 166 7.56 12.71 22.35
C LYS A 166 8.20 14.09 22.33
N GLY A 167 7.39 15.14 22.14
CA GLY A 167 7.87 16.51 22.24
C GLY A 167 8.57 16.73 23.60
N PRO A 168 9.52 17.67 23.69
CA PRO A 168 10.20 17.94 24.96
C PRO A 168 9.13 18.23 26.01
N LYS A 169 9.20 17.51 27.15
CA LYS A 169 8.40 17.87 28.33
C LYS A 169 8.78 19.31 28.69
N ARG A 170 7.85 20.24 28.47
CA ARG A 170 7.94 21.59 29.02
C ARG A 170 7.67 21.54 30.52
#